data_AF-A0A925VR81-F1
#
_entry.id   AF-A0A925VR81-F1
#
_cell.length_a   1.000
_cell.length_b   1.000
_cell.length_c   1.000
_cell.angle_alpha   90.00
_cell.angle_beta   90.00
_cell.angle_gamma   90.00
#
_symmetry.space_group_name_H-M   'P 1'
#
loop_
_entity.id
_entity.type
_entity.pdbx_description
1 polymer ?
#
loop_
_entity_poly.entity_id
_entity_poly.type
_entity_poly.pdbx_seq_one_letter_code
_entity_poly.pdbx_strand_id
1 'polypeptide(L)'
;MEQQPSEQQPSPPVAPETANAPKLRIKQAYLDYVLDEGKTPASVYKLTKQLGLPEQEFYLHYATFEAIDREIWADFGREARATAAKEPVWETYGAREKLLGFYYTLIEILKRNRSYALSALRRSLSKMPGATPRVLDDFRREFEDFVEEILRDGRRTDEIASRQLVQDGYPRFFWQQQLFVLGFF
;
A
#
# COMPACT_ATOMS: atom_id res chain seq x y z
N MET A 1 59.31 -9.52 -20.62
CA MET A 1 58.62 -9.33 -19.34
C MET A 1 57.88 -8.02 -19.42
N GLU A 2 56.59 -8.06 -19.75
CA GLU A 2 55.68 -6.95 -19.49
C GLU A 2 54.30 -7.59 -19.33
N GLN A 3 53.91 -7.75 -18.06
CA GLN A 3 52.61 -8.25 -17.67
C GLN A 3 51.63 -7.08 -17.76
N GLN A 4 50.63 -7.19 -18.62
CA GLN A 4 49.46 -6.30 -18.58
C GLN A 4 48.67 -6.59 -17.30
N PRO A 5 48.23 -5.57 -16.54
CA PRO A 5 47.43 -5.78 -15.36
C PRO A 5 46.00 -6.14 -15.77
N SER A 6 45.50 -7.24 -15.23
CA SER A 6 44.10 -7.67 -15.36
C SER A 6 43.17 -6.58 -14.82
N GLU A 7 42.52 -5.84 -15.71
CA GLU A 7 41.37 -5.01 -15.37
C GLU A 7 40.27 -5.89 -14.78
N GLN A 8 40.11 -5.83 -13.45
CA GLN A 8 38.90 -6.28 -12.78
C GLN A 8 37.76 -5.39 -13.26
N GLN A 9 36.94 -5.92 -14.18
CA GLN A 9 35.62 -5.36 -14.45
C GLN A 9 34.84 -5.28 -13.14
N PRO A 10 34.23 -4.12 -12.80
CA PRO A 10 33.35 -4.04 -11.66
C PRO A 10 32.15 -4.96 -11.91
N SER A 11 31.89 -5.84 -10.94
CA SER A 11 30.70 -6.68 -10.90
C SER A 11 29.44 -5.87 -11.20
N PRO A 12 28.48 -6.38 -12.00
CA PRO A 12 27.25 -5.67 -12.27
C PRO A 12 26.49 -5.40 -10.95
N PRO A 13 25.77 -4.27 -10.85
CA PRO A 13 24.99 -3.97 -9.67
C PRO A 13 23.93 -5.05 -9.55
N VAL A 14 23.98 -5.85 -8.48
CA VAL A 14 22.92 -6.80 -8.17
C VAL A 14 21.65 -5.99 -7.98
N ALA A 15 20.74 -6.10 -8.94
CA ALA A 15 19.45 -5.43 -8.95
C ALA A 15 18.67 -5.72 -7.64
N PRO A 16 17.81 -4.82 -7.17
CA PRO A 16 17.03 -4.95 -5.93
C PRO A 16 15.98 -6.08 -5.94
N GLU A 17 15.96 -6.95 -6.95
CA GLU A 17 14.92 -7.96 -7.18
C GLU A 17 15.07 -9.21 -6.29
N THR A 18 16.30 -9.58 -5.90
CA THR A 18 16.55 -10.75 -5.04
C THR A 18 16.36 -10.46 -3.55
N ALA A 19 16.52 -9.22 -3.11
CA ALA A 19 16.34 -8.81 -1.71
C ALA A 19 14.87 -8.91 -1.23
N ASN A 20 13.91 -8.82 -2.16
CA ASN A 20 12.48 -8.83 -1.86
C ASN A 20 11.84 -10.22 -1.91
N ALA A 21 12.55 -11.25 -2.39
CA ALA A 21 11.97 -12.58 -2.55
C ALA A 21 11.45 -13.19 -1.23
N PRO A 22 12.18 -13.12 -0.09
CA PRO A 22 11.67 -13.64 1.18
C PRO A 22 10.48 -12.82 1.70
N LYS A 23 10.57 -11.48 1.63
CA LYS A 23 9.50 -10.57 2.03
C LYS A 23 8.20 -10.85 1.30
N LEU A 24 8.26 -10.96 -0.04
CA LEU A 24 7.10 -11.24 -0.88
C LEU A 24 6.50 -12.62 -0.55
N ARG A 25 7.33 -13.65 -0.36
CA ARG A 25 6.87 -14.99 0.04
C ARG A 25 6.17 -14.98 1.40
N ILE A 26 6.70 -14.25 2.37
CA ILE A 26 6.08 -14.09 3.70
C ILE A 26 4.72 -13.41 3.57
N LYS A 27 4.64 -12.30 2.82
CA LYS A 27 3.39 -11.56 2.60
C LYS A 27 2.35 -12.41 1.88
N GLN A 28 2.74 -13.12 0.82
CA GLN A 28 1.84 -13.98 0.06
C GLN A 28 1.32 -15.13 0.92
N ALA A 29 2.20 -15.84 1.63
CA ALA A 29 1.77 -16.93 2.52
C ALA A 29 0.87 -16.46 3.65
N TYR A 30 1.11 -15.26 4.19
CA TYR A 30 0.20 -14.65 5.15
C TYR A 30 -1.18 -14.37 4.54
N LEU A 31 -1.21 -13.78 3.35
CA LEU A 31 -2.45 -13.49 2.62
C LEU A 31 -3.25 -14.78 2.34
N ASP A 32 -2.58 -15.80 1.80
CA ASP A 32 -3.18 -17.11 1.49
C ASP A 32 -3.74 -17.75 2.77
N TYR A 33 -2.96 -17.75 3.85
CA TYR A 33 -3.41 -18.29 5.14
C TYR A 33 -4.67 -17.57 5.66
N VAL A 34 -4.71 -16.24 5.59
CA VAL A 34 -5.87 -15.46 6.05
C VAL A 34 -7.11 -15.72 5.18
N LEU A 35 -6.92 -15.94 3.88
CA LEU A 35 -7.99 -16.27 2.94
C LEU A 35 -8.55 -17.68 3.19
N ASP A 36 -7.67 -18.66 3.45
CA ASP A 36 -8.05 -20.06 3.66
C ASP A 36 -8.66 -20.30 5.05
N GLU A 37 -8.04 -19.76 6.09
CA GLU A 37 -8.40 -20.03 7.49
C GLU A 37 -9.32 -18.96 8.11
N GLY A 38 -9.50 -17.82 7.43
CA GLY A 38 -10.30 -16.69 7.90
C GLY A 38 -9.71 -15.96 9.11
N LYS A 39 -8.50 -16.31 9.55
CA LYS A 39 -7.82 -15.78 10.74
C LYS A 39 -6.32 -15.66 10.48
N THR A 40 -5.63 -14.86 11.29
CA THR A 40 -4.17 -14.76 11.22
C THR A 40 -3.52 -16.06 11.68
N PRO A 41 -2.31 -16.39 11.20
CA PRO A 41 -1.54 -17.52 11.71
C PRO A 41 -1.38 -17.43 13.24
N ALA A 42 -1.34 -18.59 13.92
CA ALA A 42 -1.29 -18.58 15.39
C ALA A 42 0.04 -18.05 15.96
N SER A 43 1.11 -18.08 15.18
CA SER A 43 2.40 -17.50 15.53
C SER A 43 3.27 -17.31 14.28
N VAL A 44 4.26 -16.41 14.37
CA VAL A 44 5.27 -16.21 13.33
C VAL A 44 5.97 -17.54 13.01
N TYR A 45 6.39 -18.28 14.06
CA TYR A 45 6.96 -19.61 13.93
C TYR A 45 6.16 -20.57 13.04
N LYS A 46 4.82 -20.61 13.16
CA LYS A 46 4.00 -21.52 12.34
C LYS A 46 4.00 -21.12 10.86
N LEU A 47 3.92 -19.82 10.58
CA LEU A 47 3.95 -19.29 9.21
C LEU A 47 5.31 -19.57 8.57
N THR A 48 6.41 -19.24 9.25
CA THR A 48 7.77 -19.43 8.71
C THR A 48 8.13 -20.91 8.56
N LYS A 49 7.65 -21.77 9.48
CA LYS A 49 7.80 -23.23 9.36
C LYS A 49 7.11 -23.79 8.11
N GLN A 50 5.90 -23.32 7.77
CA GLN A 50 5.22 -23.71 6.53
C GLN A 50 6.00 -23.27 5.28
N LEU A 51 6.69 -22.13 5.36
CA LEU A 51 7.52 -21.60 4.26
C LEU A 51 8.92 -22.22 4.16
N GLY A 52 9.34 -23.00 5.16
CA GLY A 52 10.71 -23.49 5.29
C GLY A 52 11.73 -22.38 5.55
N LEU A 53 11.30 -21.26 6.16
CA LEU A 53 12.14 -20.10 6.47
C LEU A 53 12.51 -20.06 7.96
N PRO A 54 13.70 -19.55 8.31
CA PRO A 54 14.01 -19.25 9.70
C PRO A 54 13.14 -18.10 10.19
N GLU A 55 12.71 -18.15 11.46
CA GLU A 55 11.86 -17.11 12.06
C GLU A 55 12.52 -15.72 12.04
N GLN A 56 13.84 -15.67 12.13
CA GLN A 56 14.63 -14.44 12.00
C GLN A 56 14.39 -13.74 10.66
N GLU A 57 14.16 -14.49 9.57
CA GLU A 57 13.87 -13.92 8.25
C GLU A 57 12.59 -13.10 8.28
N PHE A 58 11.58 -13.54 9.04
CA PHE A 58 10.36 -12.75 9.20
C PHE A 58 10.65 -11.40 9.85
N TYR A 59 11.41 -11.41 10.94
CA TYR A 59 11.71 -10.21 11.71
C TYR A 59 12.65 -9.22 11.01
N LEU A 60 13.34 -9.64 9.95
CA LEU A 60 14.08 -8.72 9.06
C LEU A 60 13.13 -7.82 8.26
N HIS A 61 11.91 -8.29 7.96
CA HIS A 61 10.95 -7.57 7.10
C HIS A 61 9.74 -7.03 7.87
N TYR A 62 9.26 -7.77 8.87
CA TYR A 62 8.02 -7.48 9.60
C TYR A 62 8.18 -7.71 11.11
N ALA A 63 7.80 -6.72 11.91
CA ALA A 63 7.75 -6.87 13.36
C ALA A 63 6.52 -7.67 13.83
N THR A 64 5.41 -7.59 13.11
CA THR A 64 4.12 -8.21 13.47
C THR A 64 3.32 -8.56 12.20
N PHE A 65 2.30 -9.42 12.33
CA PHE A 65 1.34 -9.65 11.24
C PHE A 65 0.55 -8.39 10.85
N GLU A 66 0.32 -7.49 11.81
CA GLU A 66 -0.32 -6.20 11.56
C GLU A 66 0.50 -5.31 10.61
N ALA A 67 1.84 -5.46 10.61
CA ALA A 67 2.69 -4.78 9.63
C ALA A 67 2.47 -5.31 8.20
N ILE A 68 2.17 -6.60 8.05
CA ILE A 68 1.83 -7.19 6.74
C ILE A 68 0.46 -6.69 6.29
N ASP A 69 -0.52 -6.70 7.21
CA ASP A 69 -1.86 -6.17 6.96
C ASP A 69 -1.77 -4.71 6.43
N ARG A 70 -0.95 -3.86 7.07
CA ARG A 70 -0.71 -2.47 6.64
C ARG A 70 -0.08 -2.36 5.25
N GLU A 71 0.94 -3.17 4.97
CA GLU A 71 1.59 -3.16 3.66
C GLU A 71 0.63 -3.59 2.55
N ILE A 72 -0.20 -4.63 2.78
CA ILE A 72 -1.19 -5.09 1.79
C ILE A 72 -2.20 -3.98 1.47
N TRP A 73 -2.68 -3.24 2.48
CA TRP A 73 -3.58 -2.11 2.23
C TRP A 73 -2.91 -0.97 1.47
N ALA A 74 -1.64 -0.70 1.77
CA ALA A 74 -0.86 0.27 1.00
C ALA A 74 -0.64 -0.20 -0.44
N ASP A 75 -0.41 -1.50 -0.67
CA ASP A 75 -0.32 -2.10 -2.00
C ASP A 75 -1.60 -1.88 -2.82
N PHE A 76 -2.79 -2.07 -2.23
CA PHE A 76 -4.05 -1.78 -2.92
C PHE A 76 -4.14 -0.31 -3.34
N GLY A 77 -3.71 0.62 -2.49
CA GLY A 77 -3.65 2.04 -2.82
C GLY A 77 -2.66 2.35 -3.95
N ARG A 78 -1.44 1.81 -3.87
CA ARG A 78 -0.42 1.97 -4.91
C ARG A 78 -0.87 1.39 -6.24
N GLU A 79 -1.44 0.19 -6.23
CA GLU A 79 -1.98 -0.45 -7.44
C GLU A 79 -3.13 0.35 -8.02
N ALA A 80 -4.03 0.90 -7.20
CA ALA A 80 -5.12 1.76 -7.65
C ALA A 80 -4.60 3.00 -8.35
N ARG A 81 -3.66 3.72 -7.72
CA ARG A 81 -3.02 4.91 -8.30
C ARG A 81 -2.30 4.57 -9.61
N ALA A 82 -1.48 3.53 -9.61
CA ALA A 82 -0.71 3.13 -10.79
C ALA A 82 -1.61 2.65 -11.93
N THR A 83 -2.74 2.01 -11.62
CA THR A 83 -3.68 1.54 -12.64
C THR A 83 -4.52 2.68 -13.20
N ALA A 84 -5.00 3.59 -12.36
CA ALA A 84 -5.72 4.79 -12.80
C ALA A 84 -4.82 5.68 -13.70
N ALA A 85 -3.55 5.80 -13.35
CA ALA A 85 -2.57 6.58 -14.11
C ALA A 85 -2.20 5.99 -15.48
N LYS A 86 -2.65 4.77 -15.82
CA LYS A 86 -2.46 4.19 -17.16
C LYS A 86 -3.46 4.71 -18.18
N GLU A 87 -4.50 5.43 -17.77
CA GLU A 87 -5.43 6.06 -18.71
C GLU A 87 -4.68 7.09 -19.58
N PRO A 88 -4.82 7.07 -20.91
CA PRO A 88 -4.08 7.96 -21.80
C PRO A 88 -4.26 9.46 -21.51
N VAL A 89 -5.40 9.81 -20.93
CA VAL A 89 -5.80 11.17 -20.59
C VAL A 89 -5.46 11.57 -19.15
N TRP A 90 -4.84 10.69 -18.36
CA TRP A 90 -4.52 10.94 -16.95
C TRP A 90 -3.72 12.23 -16.73
N GLU A 91 -2.74 12.51 -17.58
CA GLU A 91 -1.93 13.73 -17.48
C GLU A 91 -2.73 15.01 -17.77
N THR A 92 -3.85 14.89 -18.48
CA THR A 92 -4.76 16.01 -18.77
C THR A 92 -5.85 16.20 -17.72
N TYR A 93 -6.00 15.24 -16.79
CA TYR A 93 -7.02 15.30 -15.76
C TYR A 93 -6.71 16.36 -14.70
N GLY A 94 -7.77 17.06 -14.29
CA GLY A 94 -7.77 17.91 -13.11
C GLY A 94 -7.67 17.09 -11.83
N ALA A 95 -7.52 17.79 -10.70
CA ALA A 95 -7.43 17.17 -9.39
C ALA A 95 -8.68 16.33 -9.08
N ARG A 96 -9.86 16.83 -9.46
CA ARG A 96 -11.12 16.10 -9.28
C ARG A 96 -11.14 14.77 -10.04
N GLU A 97 -10.80 14.79 -11.32
CA GLU A 97 -10.85 13.60 -12.17
C GLU A 97 -9.83 12.55 -11.72
N LYS A 98 -8.61 12.97 -11.33
CA LYS A 98 -7.59 12.06 -10.78
C LYS A 98 -8.07 11.37 -9.49
N LEU A 99 -8.72 12.10 -8.60
CA LEU A 99 -9.25 11.54 -7.35
C LEU A 99 -10.41 10.55 -7.62
N LEU A 100 -11.30 10.88 -8.55
CA LEU A 100 -12.40 9.98 -8.92
C LEU A 100 -11.90 8.70 -9.59
N GLY A 101 -10.93 8.82 -10.52
CA GLY A 101 -10.28 7.67 -11.15
C GLY A 101 -9.65 6.76 -10.10
N PHE A 102 -8.91 7.33 -9.16
CA PHE A 102 -8.34 6.59 -8.03
C PHE A 102 -9.42 5.84 -7.22
N TYR A 103 -10.51 6.50 -6.79
CA TYR A 103 -11.56 5.84 -6.01
C TYR A 103 -12.24 4.71 -6.78
N TYR A 104 -12.53 4.92 -8.06
CA TYR A 104 -13.12 3.89 -8.91
C TYR A 104 -12.21 2.66 -8.99
N THR A 105 -10.94 2.86 -9.33
CA THR A 105 -9.97 1.76 -9.45
C THR A 105 -9.71 1.06 -8.13
N LEU A 106 -9.65 1.79 -7.01
CA LEU A 106 -9.49 1.22 -5.68
C LEU A 106 -10.67 0.29 -5.34
N ILE A 107 -11.91 0.71 -5.60
CA ILE A 107 -13.09 -0.14 -5.36
C ILE A 107 -13.02 -1.42 -6.18
N GLU A 108 -12.59 -1.35 -7.45
CA GLU A 108 -12.45 -2.54 -8.30
C GLU A 108 -11.39 -3.51 -7.76
N ILE A 109 -10.25 -3.00 -7.26
CA ILE A 109 -9.21 -3.82 -6.61
C ILE A 109 -9.76 -4.44 -5.32
N LEU A 110 -10.46 -3.67 -4.49
CA LEU A 110 -11.04 -4.16 -3.25
C LEU A 110 -12.14 -5.20 -3.49
N LYS A 111 -12.94 -5.08 -4.56
CA LYS A 111 -13.93 -6.09 -4.96
C LYS A 111 -13.26 -7.40 -5.37
N ARG A 112 -12.15 -7.35 -6.11
CA ARG A 112 -11.37 -8.55 -6.46
C ARG A 112 -10.77 -9.23 -5.23
N ASN A 113 -10.42 -8.44 -4.21
CA ASN A 113 -9.83 -8.91 -2.95
C ASN A 113 -10.85 -8.88 -1.78
N ARG A 114 -12.15 -8.98 -2.06
CA ARG A 114 -13.23 -8.67 -1.10
C ARG A 114 -13.12 -9.46 0.20
N SER A 115 -12.88 -10.77 0.10
CA SER A 115 -12.79 -11.65 1.27
C SER A 115 -11.71 -11.21 2.25
N TYR A 116 -10.53 -10.87 1.73
CA TYR A 116 -9.44 -10.35 2.55
C TYR A 116 -9.78 -8.97 3.11
N ALA A 117 -10.21 -8.02 2.27
CA ALA A 117 -10.47 -6.64 2.67
C ALA A 117 -11.50 -6.54 3.81
N LEU A 118 -12.62 -7.26 3.69
CA LEU A 118 -13.65 -7.29 4.74
C LEU A 118 -13.16 -7.96 6.02
N SER A 119 -12.42 -9.07 5.90
CA SER A 119 -11.86 -9.78 7.05
C SER A 119 -10.85 -8.90 7.81
N ALA A 120 -9.93 -8.26 7.09
CA ALA A 120 -8.92 -7.36 7.66
C ALA A 120 -9.57 -6.15 8.37
N LEU A 121 -10.55 -5.50 7.74
CA LEU A 121 -11.28 -4.39 8.36
C LEU A 121 -12.03 -4.83 9.62
N ARG A 122 -12.76 -5.95 9.57
CA ARG A 122 -13.49 -6.47 10.74
C ARG A 122 -12.56 -6.78 11.90
N ARG A 123 -11.42 -7.45 11.64
CA ARG A 123 -10.42 -7.76 12.68
C ARG A 123 -9.86 -6.49 13.33
N SER A 124 -9.57 -5.46 12.53
CA SER A 124 -9.01 -4.22 13.06
C SER A 124 -10.05 -3.33 13.75
N LEU A 125 -11.28 -3.25 13.24
CA LEU A 125 -12.38 -2.47 13.85
C LEU A 125 -12.83 -3.06 15.18
N SER A 126 -12.84 -4.40 15.31
CA SER A 126 -13.18 -5.07 16.56
C SER A 126 -12.25 -4.71 17.72
N LYS A 127 -11.03 -4.24 17.45
CA LYS A 127 -10.06 -3.86 18.48
C LYS A 127 -10.26 -2.45 19.02
N MET A 128 -10.78 -1.52 18.21
CA MET A 128 -11.04 -0.13 18.60
C MET A 128 -12.27 0.44 17.88
N PRO A 129 -13.47 0.29 18.45
CA PRO A 129 -14.69 0.89 17.91
C PRO A 129 -14.57 2.41 17.87
N GLY A 130 -14.82 3.02 16.71
CA GLY A 130 -14.85 4.49 16.55
C GLY A 130 -13.51 5.15 16.18
N ALA A 131 -12.43 4.39 16.00
CA ALA A 131 -11.15 4.89 15.52
C ALA A 131 -10.84 4.38 14.10
N THR A 132 -9.98 5.09 13.37
CA THR A 132 -9.43 4.59 12.10
C THR A 132 -8.69 3.27 12.34
N PRO A 133 -9.01 2.19 11.58
CA PRO A 133 -8.30 0.92 11.68
C PRO A 133 -6.80 1.10 11.44
N ARG A 134 -5.95 0.63 12.38
CA ARG A 134 -4.48 0.72 12.26
C ARG A 134 -3.91 0.01 11.04
N VAL A 135 -4.64 -1.01 10.55
CA VAL A 135 -4.33 -1.67 9.28
C VAL A 135 -4.29 -0.69 8.09
N LEU A 136 -4.90 0.48 8.20
CA LEU A 136 -4.92 1.49 7.14
C LEU A 136 -3.81 2.54 7.27
N ASP A 137 -2.93 2.48 8.28
CA ASP A 137 -2.01 3.58 8.59
C ASP A 137 -1.05 3.92 7.42
N ASP A 138 -0.44 2.90 6.80
CA ASP A 138 0.47 3.13 5.66
C ASP A 138 -0.29 3.58 4.40
N PHE A 139 -1.47 2.98 4.15
CA PHE A 139 -2.36 3.40 3.09
C PHE A 139 -2.82 4.85 3.25
N ARG A 140 -3.15 5.25 4.48
CA ARG A 140 -3.56 6.61 4.83
C ARG A 140 -2.47 7.62 4.49
N ARG A 141 -1.24 7.35 4.92
CA ARG A 141 -0.09 8.24 4.66
C ARG A 141 0.07 8.47 3.15
N GLU A 142 0.14 7.38 2.39
CA GLU A 142 0.35 7.46 0.93
C GLU A 142 -0.85 8.09 0.20
N PHE A 143 -2.07 7.89 0.70
CA PHE A 143 -3.25 8.56 0.18
C PHE A 143 -3.24 10.06 0.49
N GLU A 144 -2.90 10.47 1.72
CA GLU A 144 -2.79 11.89 2.09
C GLU A 144 -1.71 12.58 1.23
N ASP A 145 -0.57 11.92 1.00
CA ASP A 145 0.50 12.41 0.10
C ASP A 145 0.00 12.59 -1.35
N PHE A 146 -0.75 11.60 -1.86
CA PHE A 146 -1.36 11.68 -3.20
C PHE A 146 -2.36 12.82 -3.31
N VAL A 147 -3.21 13.01 -2.30
CA VAL A 147 -4.18 14.10 -2.26
C VAL A 147 -3.46 15.45 -2.22
N GLU A 148 -2.40 15.58 -1.42
CA GLU A 148 -1.62 16.80 -1.37
C GLU A 148 -1.00 17.16 -2.73
N GLU A 149 -0.47 16.17 -3.45
CA GLU A 149 0.09 16.32 -4.79
C GLU A 149 -0.95 16.86 -5.78
N ILE A 150 -2.11 16.22 -5.90
CA ILE A 150 -3.15 16.67 -6.84
C ILE A 150 -3.75 18.02 -6.44
N LEU A 151 -3.86 18.32 -5.14
CA LEU A 151 -4.33 19.62 -4.67
C LEU A 151 -3.33 20.72 -5.01
N ARG A 152 -2.02 20.43 -4.93
CA ARG A 152 -0.96 21.36 -5.32
C ARG A 152 -1.01 21.65 -6.81
N ASP A 153 -1.20 20.62 -7.64
CA ASP A 153 -1.32 20.79 -9.09
C ASP A 153 -2.59 21.57 -9.46
N GLY A 154 -3.73 21.24 -8.84
CA GLY A 154 -4.99 21.96 -9.04
C GLY A 154 -4.93 23.44 -8.63
N ARG A 155 -4.08 23.79 -7.65
CA ARG A 155 -3.82 25.21 -7.31
C ARG A 155 -2.97 25.90 -8.38
N ARG A 156 -2.01 25.20 -8.98
CA ARG A 156 -1.16 25.76 -10.05
C ARG A 156 -1.95 26.02 -11.33
N THR A 157 -3.01 25.25 -11.57
CA THR A 157 -3.90 25.38 -12.73
C THR A 157 -5.12 26.25 -12.48
N ASP A 158 -5.22 26.91 -11.32
CA ASP A 158 -6.38 27.69 -10.85
C ASP A 158 -7.71 26.89 -10.79
N GLU A 159 -7.67 25.55 -10.87
CA GLU A 159 -8.82 24.67 -10.65
C GLU A 159 -9.29 24.73 -9.18
N ILE A 160 -8.34 24.87 -8.26
CA ILE A 160 -8.59 24.89 -6.81
C ILE A 160 -8.18 26.23 -6.23
N ALA A 161 -9.16 26.94 -5.65
CA ALA A 161 -8.91 28.20 -4.98
C ALA A 161 -7.93 28.05 -3.80
N SER A 162 -6.91 28.93 -3.74
CA SER A 162 -5.99 28.97 -2.62
C SER A 162 -6.65 29.63 -1.39
N ARG A 163 -6.67 28.93 -0.25
CA ARG A 163 -7.20 29.38 1.04
C ARG A 163 -6.22 29.04 2.17
N GLN A 164 -5.37 30.00 2.54
CA GLN A 164 -4.22 29.81 3.44
C GLN A 164 -4.55 29.19 4.82
N LEU A 165 -5.78 29.30 5.34
CA LEU A 165 -6.13 28.86 6.70
C LEU A 165 -6.81 27.48 6.79
N VAL A 166 -7.12 26.84 5.66
CA VAL A 166 -7.89 25.56 5.62
C VAL A 166 -7.10 24.45 4.89
N GLN A 167 -5.98 24.80 4.26
CA GLN A 167 -5.25 23.94 3.33
C GLN A 167 -4.63 22.70 3.97
N ASP A 168 -4.01 22.84 5.14
CA ASP A 168 -3.33 21.74 5.83
C ASP A 168 -4.31 20.67 6.35
N GLY A 169 -5.61 20.98 6.37
CA GLY A 169 -6.67 20.07 6.78
C GLY A 169 -7.27 19.24 5.64
N TYR A 170 -7.03 19.60 4.38
CA TYR A 170 -7.72 18.95 3.25
C TYR A 170 -7.37 17.46 3.10
N PRO A 171 -6.10 17.02 3.15
CA PRO A 171 -5.79 15.59 3.07
C PRO A 171 -6.52 14.77 4.14
N ARG A 172 -6.61 15.30 5.37
CA ARG A 172 -7.32 14.67 6.48
C ARG A 172 -8.84 14.59 6.23
N PHE A 173 -9.43 15.58 5.58
CA PHE A 173 -10.84 15.54 5.20
C PHE A 173 -11.10 14.49 4.11
N PHE A 174 -10.27 14.45 3.07
CA PHE A 174 -10.35 13.43 2.02
C PHE A 174 -10.12 12.02 2.58
N TRP A 175 -9.34 11.87 3.64
CA TRP A 175 -9.23 10.61 4.35
C TRP A 175 -10.56 10.17 4.99
N GLN A 176 -11.33 11.09 5.59
CA GLN A 176 -12.68 10.76 6.09
C GLN A 176 -13.61 10.33 4.96
N GLN A 177 -13.54 11.00 3.81
CA GLN A 177 -14.25 10.57 2.61
C GLN A 177 -13.81 9.18 2.13
N GLN A 178 -12.50 8.88 2.15
CA GLN A 178 -11.99 7.56 1.81
C GLN A 178 -12.51 6.49 2.78
N LEU A 179 -12.56 6.76 4.08
CA LEU A 179 -13.15 5.85 5.07
C LEU A 179 -14.64 5.61 4.81
N PHE A 180 -15.38 6.66 4.43
CA PHE A 180 -16.76 6.51 3.99
C PHE A 180 -16.84 5.57 2.79
N VAL A 181 -16.04 5.76 1.73
CA VAL A 181 -16.00 4.86 0.57
C VAL A 181 -15.68 3.41 0.97
N LEU A 182 -14.74 3.20 1.89
CA LEU A 182 -14.42 1.86 2.42
C LEU A 182 -15.58 1.23 3.21
N GLY A 183 -16.52 2.03 3.70
CA GLY A 183 -17.73 1.53 4.38
C GLY A 183 -18.85 1.08 3.43
N PHE A 184 -18.80 1.42 2.15
CA PHE A 184 -19.89 1.18 1.19
C PHE A 184 -19.63 0.06 0.17
N PHE A 185 -18.40 -0.39 -0.02
CA PHE A 185 -18.08 -1.39 -1.07
C PHE A 185 -18.49 -2.82 -0.69
#